data_AF-A0A522QWR1-F1
#
_entry.id   AF-A0A522QWR1-F1
#
_cell.length_a   1.000
_cell.length_b   1.000
_cell.length_c   1.000
_cell.angle_alpha   90.00
_cell.angle_beta   90.00
_cell.angle_gamma   90.00
#
_symmetry.space_group_name_H-M   'P 1'
#
loop_
_entity.id
_entity.type
_entity.pdbx_description
1 polymer ?
#
loop_
_entity_poly.entity_id
_entity_poly.type
_entity_poly.pdbx_seq_one_letter_code
_entity_poly.pdbx_strand_id
1 'polypeptide(L)'
;MATRTELPLRPSGPVVCCAPMAGGVLEAEDAGQLARAFKALGDPTRVRLLSLIATAEGGEACICNLTEPVGLSQPTVSHHMKLLVDAGLLTREQRGKWAYYTVVPAMFDQLSDALRLTR
;
A
#
# COMPACT_ATOMS: atom_id res chain seq x y z
N MET A 1 -24.46 -3.51 37.24
CA MET A 1 -23.31 -2.61 37.50
C MET A 1 -22.04 -3.38 37.22
N ALA A 2 -21.44 -3.19 36.04
CA ALA A 2 -20.13 -3.76 35.71
C ALA A 2 -19.18 -2.60 35.45
N THR A 3 -18.20 -2.42 36.35
CA THR A 3 -17.18 -1.39 36.27
C THR A 3 -16.14 -1.77 35.22
N ARG A 4 -16.06 -0.97 34.16
CA ARG A 4 -15.06 -1.07 33.11
C ARG A 4 -13.76 -0.46 33.63
N THR A 5 -12.77 -1.30 33.93
CA THR A 5 -11.42 -0.84 34.26
C THR A 5 -10.75 -0.36 32.98
N GLU A 6 -10.56 0.95 32.85
CA GLU A 6 -9.79 1.52 31.74
C GLU A 6 -8.30 1.54 32.09
N LEU A 7 -7.48 1.00 31.17
CA LEU A 7 -6.04 0.85 31.31
C LEU A 7 -5.35 2.18 30.91
N PRO A 8 -4.36 2.68 31.68
CA PRO A 8 -3.79 4.00 31.42
C PRO A 8 -2.86 3.96 30.21
N LEU A 9 -3.16 4.77 29.20
CA LEU A 9 -2.25 5.04 28.08
C LEU A 9 -1.17 6.03 28.52
N ARG A 10 0.10 5.65 28.34
CA ARG A 10 1.27 6.51 28.60
C ARG A 10 1.54 7.43 27.40
N PRO A 11 2.01 8.67 27.61
CA PRO A 11 2.30 9.59 26.50
C PRO A 11 3.61 9.22 25.79
N SER A 12 3.56 9.29 24.47
CA SER A 12 4.63 8.98 23.51
C SER A 12 5.63 10.13 23.36
N GLY A 13 6.92 9.84 23.60
CA GLY A 13 8.03 10.70 23.17
C GLY A 13 8.24 10.65 21.65
N PRO A 14 9.17 11.44 21.09
CA PRO A 14 9.38 11.49 19.65
C PRO A 14 10.12 10.23 19.20
N VAL A 15 9.39 9.30 18.60
CA VAL A 15 9.97 8.09 18.02
C VAL A 15 10.35 8.38 16.57
N VAL A 16 11.65 8.40 16.30
CA VAL A 16 12.22 8.19 14.96
C VAL A 16 11.91 6.74 14.59
N CYS A 17 10.80 6.50 13.91
CA CYS A 17 10.23 5.16 13.77
C CYS A 17 10.30 4.63 12.34
N CYS A 18 11.37 3.89 12.03
CA CYS A 18 11.39 2.93 10.93
C CYS A 18 11.02 1.51 11.40
N ALA A 19 10.37 1.33 12.56
CA ALA A 19 9.81 0.04 12.94
C ALA A 19 8.72 0.16 14.03
N PRO A 20 7.42 0.29 13.70
CA PRO A 20 6.36 0.07 14.66
C PRO A 20 5.82 -1.37 14.67
N MET A 21 6.34 -2.29 13.85
CA MET A 21 5.77 -3.65 13.74
C MET A 21 6.47 -4.72 14.59
N ALA A 22 7.54 -4.39 15.31
CA ALA A 22 8.34 -5.37 16.06
C ALA A 22 7.91 -5.49 17.53
N GLY A 23 6.76 -6.13 17.79
CA GLY A 23 6.51 -6.78 19.10
C GLY A 23 5.29 -6.33 19.90
N GLY A 24 4.38 -5.52 19.34
CA GLY A 24 3.15 -5.08 20.00
C GLY A 24 1.90 -5.34 19.16
N VAL A 25 0.72 -5.18 19.77
CA VAL A 25 -0.56 -5.15 19.04
C VAL A 25 -0.55 -3.94 18.11
N LEU A 26 -1.04 -4.10 16.88
CA LEU A 26 -1.14 -3.00 15.92
C LEU A 26 -2.06 -1.90 16.45
N GLU A 27 -1.61 -0.65 16.34
CA GLU A 27 -2.46 0.51 16.59
C GLU A 27 -3.59 0.57 15.55
N ALA A 28 -4.74 1.13 15.94
CA ALA A 28 -5.93 1.14 15.09
C ALA A 28 -5.71 1.83 13.73
N GLU A 29 -4.86 2.85 13.70
CA GLU A 29 -4.48 3.57 12.48
C GLU A 29 -3.65 2.70 11.53
N ASP A 30 -2.58 2.07 12.05
CA ASP A 30 -1.71 1.16 11.30
C ASP A 30 -2.50 -0.04 10.76
N ALA A 31 -3.36 -0.63 11.59
CA ALA A 31 -4.27 -1.70 11.18
C ALA A 31 -5.20 -1.25 10.04
N GLY A 32 -5.71 -0.01 10.11
CA GLY A 32 -6.53 0.58 9.05
C GLY A 32 -5.76 0.77 7.74
N GLN A 33 -4.51 1.22 7.80
CA GLN A 33 -3.66 1.38 6.62
C GLN A 33 -3.32 0.03 5.97
N LEU A 34 -2.91 -0.95 6.77
CA LEU A 34 -2.66 -2.31 6.31
C LEU A 34 -3.92 -2.93 5.71
N ALA A 35 -5.09 -2.77 6.32
CA ALA A 35 -6.35 -3.27 5.80
C ALA A 35 -6.69 -2.66 4.42
N ARG A 36 -6.44 -1.37 4.21
CA ARG A 36 -6.60 -0.72 2.89
C ARG A 36 -5.67 -1.33 1.85
N ALA A 37 -4.40 -1.53 2.20
CA ALA A 37 -3.42 -2.14 1.31
C ALA A 37 -3.76 -3.60 0.98
N PHE A 38 -4.09 -4.44 1.97
CA PHE A 38 -4.53 -5.81 1.74
C PHE A 38 -5.80 -5.87 0.88
N LYS A 39 -6.77 -4.99 1.12
CA LYS A 39 -7.98 -4.89 0.29
C LYS A 39 -7.64 -4.53 -1.15
N ALA A 40 -6.70 -3.61 -1.36
CA ALA A 40 -6.20 -3.30 -2.69
C ALA A 40 -5.48 -4.51 -3.33
N LEU A 41 -4.66 -5.24 -2.59
CA LEU A 41 -3.98 -6.45 -3.10
C LEU A 41 -4.92 -7.65 -3.32
N GLY A 42 -6.13 -7.65 -2.79
CA GLY A 42 -7.13 -8.71 -2.98
C GLY A 42 -7.73 -8.83 -4.39
N ASP A 43 -7.23 -8.09 -5.38
CA ASP A 43 -7.70 -8.11 -6.77
C ASP A 43 -6.58 -8.55 -7.72
N PRO A 44 -6.83 -9.55 -8.58
CA PRO A 44 -5.78 -10.14 -9.42
C PRO A 44 -5.24 -9.14 -10.46
N THR A 45 -6.07 -8.25 -10.98
CA THR A 45 -5.63 -7.22 -11.93
C THR A 45 -4.67 -6.25 -11.27
N ARG A 46 -4.96 -5.81 -10.04
CA ARG A 46 -4.10 -4.89 -9.28
C ARG A 46 -2.75 -5.51 -8.95
N VAL A 47 -2.73 -6.78 -8.55
CA VAL A 47 -1.48 -7.53 -8.33
C VAL A 47 -0.65 -7.62 -9.62
N ARG A 48 -1.30 -7.90 -10.75
CA ARG A 48 -0.63 -7.97 -12.05
C ARG A 48 -0.06 -6.62 -12.49
N LEU A 49 -0.81 -5.53 -12.32
CA LEU A 49 -0.34 -4.17 -12.61
C LEU A 49 0.87 -3.78 -11.75
N LEU A 50 0.84 -4.10 -10.45
CA LEU A 50 1.99 -3.90 -9.56
C LEU A 50 3.22 -4.67 -10.04
N SER A 51 3.05 -5.95 -10.41
CA SER A 51 4.15 -6.76 -10.94
C SER A 51 4.76 -6.15 -12.20
N LEU A 52 3.94 -5.60 -13.11
CA LEU A 52 4.43 -4.95 -14.33
C LEU A 52 5.23 -3.69 -14.04
N ILE A 53 4.80 -2.88 -13.08
CA ILE A 53 5.51 -1.65 -12.69
C ILE A 53 6.83 -2.02 -11.99
N ALA A 54 6.80 -3.01 -11.09
CA ALA A 54 7.98 -3.44 -10.33
C ALA A 54 9.09 -4.02 -11.23
N THR A 55 8.74 -4.62 -12.37
CA THR A 55 9.70 -5.18 -13.33
C THR A 55 10.00 -4.27 -14.51
N ALA A 56 9.41 -3.07 -14.55
CA ALA A 56 9.69 -2.09 -15.61
C ALA A 56 11.12 -1.54 -15.48
N GLU A 57 11.76 -1.30 -16.62
CA GLU A 57 13.04 -0.62 -16.66
C GLU A 57 12.93 0.77 -16.04
N GLY A 58 13.81 1.11 -15.09
CA GLY A 58 13.75 2.36 -14.33
C GLY A 58 12.77 2.37 -13.15
N GLY A 59 12.05 1.26 -12.89
CA GLY A 59 11.18 1.11 -11.72
C GLY A 59 9.86 1.90 -11.80
N GLU A 60 9.47 2.34 -12.99
CA GLU A 60 8.24 3.09 -13.21
C GLU A 60 7.55 2.73 -14.53
N ALA A 61 6.25 2.97 -14.64
CA ALA A 61 5.52 2.75 -15.88
C ALA A 61 4.51 3.87 -16.19
N CYS A 62 4.42 4.24 -17.47
CA CYS A 62 3.35 5.09 -18.00
C CYS A 62 2.03 4.33 -18.05
N ILE A 63 0.91 5.01 -17.73
CA ILE A 63 -0.45 4.47 -17.89
C ILE A 63 -0.70 3.91 -19.31
N CYS A 64 -0.08 4.51 -20.31
CA CYS A 64 -0.18 4.14 -21.72
C CYS A 64 0.35 2.73 -22.02
N ASN A 65 1.31 2.24 -21.21
CA ASN A 65 1.91 0.92 -21.39
C ASN A 65 1.23 -0.16 -20.53
N LEU A 66 0.21 0.20 -19.73
CA LEU A 66 -0.40 -0.71 -18.76
C LEU A 66 -1.69 -1.36 -19.25
N THR A 67 -2.38 -0.78 -20.23
CA THR A 67 -3.70 -1.25 -20.70
C THR A 67 -3.63 -2.54 -21.51
N GLU A 68 -2.68 -2.61 -22.46
CA GLU A 68 -2.53 -3.75 -23.34
C GLU A 68 -2.09 -5.02 -22.59
N PRO A 69 -1.06 -4.99 -21.70
CA PRO A 69 -0.65 -6.18 -20.97
C PRO A 69 -1.78 -6.82 -20.16
N VAL A 70 -2.66 -6.01 -19.56
CA VAL A 70 -3.77 -6.51 -18.75
C VAL A 70 -5.05 -6.76 -19.54
N GLY A 71 -5.10 -6.38 -20.82
CA GLY A 71 -6.28 -6.58 -21.68
C GLY A 71 -7.50 -5.77 -21.26
N LEU A 72 -7.31 -4.61 -20.62
CA LEU A 72 -8.40 -3.78 -20.11
C LEU A 72 -8.41 -2.39 -20.75
N SER A 73 -9.58 -1.75 -20.73
CA SER A 73 -9.73 -0.38 -21.19
C SER A 73 -8.99 0.59 -20.25
N GLN A 74 -8.59 1.75 -20.80
CA GLN A 74 -7.91 2.81 -20.05
C GLN A 74 -8.70 3.31 -18.83
N PRO A 75 -10.04 3.51 -18.89
CA PRO A 75 -10.81 3.91 -17.71
C PRO A 75 -10.74 2.88 -16.58
N THR A 76 -10.80 1.59 -16.92
CA THR A 76 -10.70 0.50 -15.95
C THR A 76 -9.31 0.46 -15.31
N VAL A 77 -8.23 0.54 -16.10
CA VAL A 77 -6.87 0.60 -15.55
C VAL A 77 -6.67 1.85 -14.68
N SER A 78 -7.16 3.00 -15.10
CA SER A 78 -7.08 4.24 -14.30
C SER A 78 -7.76 4.09 -12.94
N HIS A 79 -8.90 3.40 -12.89
CA HIS A 79 -9.57 3.09 -11.63
C HIS A 79 -8.71 2.21 -10.73
N HIS A 80 -8.14 1.13 -11.26
CA HIS A 80 -7.21 0.27 -10.51
C HIS A 80 -5.99 1.03 -10.00
N MET A 81 -5.42 1.92 -10.82
CA MET A 81 -4.28 2.74 -10.43
C MET A 81 -4.61 3.73 -9.33
N LYS A 82 -5.80 4.36 -9.38
CA LYS A 82 -6.26 5.21 -8.29
C LYS A 82 -6.37 4.43 -6.98
N LEU A 83 -6.99 3.25 -6.99
CA LEU A 83 -7.11 2.42 -5.79
C LEU A 83 -5.76 2.01 -5.20
N LEU A 84 -4.78 1.72 -6.04
CA LEU A 84 -3.42 1.38 -5.60
C LEU A 84 -2.67 2.58 -5.01
N VAL A 85 -2.86 3.78 -5.57
CA VAL A 85 -2.31 5.03 -5.03
C VAL A 85 -2.99 5.40 -3.70
N ASP A 86 -4.32 5.33 -3.64
CA ASP A 86 -5.10 5.62 -2.42
C ASP A 86 -4.75 4.65 -1.28
N ALA A 87 -4.31 3.43 -1.62
CA ALA A 87 -3.82 2.44 -0.66
C ALA A 87 -2.34 2.60 -0.27
N GLY A 88 -1.63 3.58 -0.85
CA GLY A 88 -0.21 3.83 -0.57
C GLY A 88 0.77 2.84 -1.20
N LEU A 89 0.30 2.00 -2.14
CA LEU A 89 1.15 0.99 -2.81
C LEU A 89 1.90 1.56 -4.01
N LEU A 90 1.36 2.62 -4.62
CA LEU A 90 1.94 3.34 -5.75
C LEU A 90 2.00 4.84 -5.47
N THR A 91 2.99 5.50 -6.05
CA THR A 91 2.96 6.95 -6.28
C THR A 91 2.53 7.24 -7.72
N ARG A 92 2.07 8.48 -7.96
CA ARG A 92 1.69 8.96 -9.28
C ARG A 92 2.40 10.28 -9.57
N GLU A 93 3.06 10.35 -10.71
CA GLU A 93 3.68 11.57 -11.22
C GLU A 93 3.07 11.95 -12.57
N GLN A 94 2.75 13.24 -12.77
CA GLN A 94 2.29 13.74 -14.06
C GLN A 94 3.47 14.30 -14.86
N ARG A 95 3.76 13.70 -16.02
CA ARG A 95 4.81 14.17 -16.95
C ARG A 95 4.19 14.54 -18.29
N GLY A 96 3.98 15.83 -18.51
CA GLY A 96 3.25 16.33 -19.67
C GLY A 96 1.82 15.78 -19.69
N LYS A 97 1.46 15.06 -20.76
CA LYS A 97 0.11 14.46 -20.92
C LYS A 97 -0.05 13.12 -20.19
N TRP A 98 1.04 12.50 -19.76
CA TRP A 98 1.03 11.12 -19.27
C TRP A 98 1.23 11.03 -17.76
N ALA A 99 0.58 10.04 -17.14
CA ALA A 99 0.78 9.70 -15.75
C ALA A 99 1.72 8.50 -15.64
N TYR A 100 2.73 8.63 -14.78
CA TYR A 100 3.71 7.61 -14.44
C TYR A 100 3.46 7.12 -13.03
N TYR A 101 3.70 5.83 -12.81
CA TYR A 101 3.49 5.16 -11.54
C TYR A 101 4.74 4.42 -11.10
N THR A 102 5.03 4.49 -9.82
CA THR A 102 6.19 3.87 -9.18
C THR A 102 5.74 3.16 -7.91
N VAL A 103 6.32 2.00 -7.63
CA VAL A 103 6.06 1.25 -6.40
C VAL A 103 6.57 2.03 -5.18
N VAL A 104 5.86 1.96 -4.06
CA VAL A 104 6.29 2.51 -2.77
C VAL A 104 6.87 1.37 -1.92
N PRO A 105 8.21 1.17 -1.86
CA PRO A 105 8.79 -0.01 -1.21
C PRO A 105 8.44 -0.10 0.29
N ALA A 106 8.42 1.04 0.98
CA ALA A 106 8.13 1.10 2.42
C ALA A 106 6.76 0.49 2.79
N MET A 107 5.75 0.58 1.93
CA MET A 107 4.44 -0.03 2.18
C MET A 107 4.51 -1.57 2.09
N PHE A 108 5.36 -2.10 1.21
CA PHE A 108 5.58 -3.54 1.08
C PHE A 108 6.39 -4.12 2.24
N ASP A 109 7.36 -3.36 2.75
CA ASP A 109 8.10 -3.74 3.96
C ASP A 109 7.14 -3.86 5.16
N GLN A 110 6.25 -2.87 5.35
CA GLN A 110 5.21 -2.92 6.39
C GLN A 110 4.27 -4.11 6.23
N LEU A 111 3.81 -4.40 5.01
CA LEU A 111 2.98 -5.58 4.74
C LEU A 111 3.71 -6.88 5.05
N SER A 112 4.99 -6.99 4.67
CA SER A 112 5.80 -8.17 4.93
C SER A 112 5.97 -8.39 6.43
N ASP A 113 6.30 -7.33 7.18
CA ASP A 113 6.47 -7.40 8.62
C ASP A 113 5.17 -7.75 9.34
N ALA A 114 4.03 -7.19 8.90
CA ALA A 114 2.72 -7.54 9.46
C ALA A 114 2.33 -9.01 9.23
N LEU A 115 2.81 -9.64 8.15
CA LEU A 115 2.54 -11.06 7.85
C LEU A 115 3.51 -12.03 8.53
N ARG A 116 4.65 -11.55 9.05
CA ARG A 116 5.62 -12.35 9.83
C ARG A 116 5.14 -12.60 11.27
N LEU A 117 3.87 -12.99 11.41
CA LEU A 117 3.12 -13.15 12.67
C LEU A 117 3.72 -14.16 13.65
N THR A 118 4.67 -14.97 13.22
CA THR A 118 5.42 -15.92 14.06
C THR A 118 6.90 -15.56 14.02
N ARG A 119 7.43 -15.15 15.17
CA ARG A 119 8.87 -15.19 15.45
C ARG A 119 9.22 -16.54 16.05
#